data_AF-A0A7Y5S8C8-F1
#
_entry.id   AF-A0A7Y5S8C8-F1
#
_cell.length_a   1.000
_cell.length_b   1.000
_cell.length_c   1.000
_cell.angle_alpha   90.00
_cell.angle_beta   90.00
_cell.angle_gamma   90.00
#
_symmetry.space_group_name_H-M   'P 1'
#
loop_
_entity.id
_entity.type
_entity.pdbx_description
1 polymer ?
#
loop_
_entity_poly.entity_id
_entity_poly.type
_entity_poly.pdbx_seq_one_letter_code
_entity_poly.pdbx_strand_id
1 'polypeptide(L)'
;MGKPSTLGFVAAGCSLVVARGAHAQQLANPGFESGPILSEIVEQFSVWSVDGGTAVGPTQGITPLEGSKMLKFQETAPFCQRTDTRAWGELACVGQLIDLAPARALIDSGNARLVVSAAFNRIAGDAHTDTEFLLTVRAFDLPTLEGFRTECLNYRWWPIAGEASLISDDLPETWERAEVQIRLPWWYPTATFVYVFVRAKENIHDDLVYGEEFDGHFADDVRFEVQSICPADFNLNGTVNSDDYDLFAELFDAAHPTADFNDDGFVNGNDYDEFVDHFDVGC
;
A
#
# COMPACT_ATOMS: atom_id res chain seq x y z
N MET A 1 -26.09 45.81 48.91
CA MET A 1 -26.21 45.79 47.45
C MET A 1 -25.03 45.00 46.89
N GLY A 2 -25.22 43.70 46.67
CA GLY A 2 -24.22 42.81 46.06
C GLY A 2 -24.95 41.97 45.01
N LYS A 3 -24.50 42.06 43.75
CA LYS A 3 -25.09 41.34 42.60
C LYS A 3 -24.86 39.83 42.74
N PRO A 4 -25.81 38.96 42.34
CA PRO A 4 -25.54 37.54 42.19
C PRO A 4 -24.75 37.29 40.90
N SER A 5 -23.69 36.50 41.01
CA SER A 5 -22.82 36.04 39.93
C SER A 5 -23.50 34.96 39.09
N THR A 6 -23.60 35.20 37.79
CA THR A 6 -24.03 34.24 36.78
C THR A 6 -22.92 33.21 36.54
N LEU A 7 -23.16 31.95 36.92
CA LEU A 7 -22.32 30.82 36.51
C LEU A 7 -22.65 30.47 35.05
N GLY A 8 -21.67 30.70 34.18
CA GLY A 8 -21.72 30.26 32.78
C GLY A 8 -21.60 28.75 32.69
N PHE A 9 -22.57 28.12 32.02
CA PHE A 9 -22.44 26.76 31.54
C PHE A 9 -21.42 26.75 30.40
N VAL A 10 -20.24 26.21 30.65
CA VAL A 10 -19.31 25.81 29.59
C VAL A 10 -19.89 24.51 29.02
N ALA A 11 -20.45 24.58 27.81
CA ALA A 11 -20.77 23.40 27.04
C ALA A 11 -19.46 22.66 26.75
N ALA A 12 -19.24 21.56 27.46
CA ALA A 12 -18.18 20.62 27.12
C ALA A 12 -18.56 20.00 25.77
N GLY A 13 -17.97 20.53 24.69
CA GLY A 13 -17.98 19.91 23.38
C GLY A 13 -17.30 18.55 23.52
N CYS A 14 -18.12 17.50 23.58
CA CYS A 14 -17.65 16.13 23.49
C CYS A 14 -17.21 15.94 22.04
N SER A 15 -15.92 16.16 21.76
CA SER A 15 -15.32 15.75 20.50
C SER A 15 -15.41 14.22 20.44
N LEU A 16 -16.44 13.71 19.75
CA LEU A 16 -16.42 12.34 19.27
C LEU A 16 -15.28 12.27 18.26
N VAL A 17 -14.14 11.75 18.70
CA VAL A 17 -13.19 11.12 17.79
C VAL A 17 -13.90 9.86 17.32
N VAL A 18 -14.55 9.93 16.16
CA VAL A 18 -14.98 8.73 15.45
C VAL A 18 -13.70 8.00 15.09
N ALA A 19 -13.40 6.93 15.83
CA ALA A 19 -12.35 6.01 15.45
C ALA A 19 -12.72 5.46 14.07
N ARG A 20 -12.04 5.95 13.03
CA ARG A 20 -12.12 5.37 11.68
C ARG A 20 -11.88 3.87 11.82
N GLY A 21 -12.82 3.07 11.33
CA GLY A 21 -12.67 1.62 11.23
C GLY A 21 -11.63 1.28 10.17
N ALA A 22 -10.35 1.53 10.46
CA ALA A 22 -9.26 0.88 9.74
C ALA A 22 -9.26 -0.58 10.20
N HIS A 23 -9.69 -1.49 9.33
CA HIS A 23 -9.40 -2.90 9.51
C HIS A 23 -7.95 -3.09 9.08
N ALA A 24 -7.02 -2.84 10.00
CA ALA A 24 -5.61 -3.13 9.81
C ALA A 24 -5.45 -4.65 9.67
N GLN A 25 -5.50 -5.14 8.43
CA GLN A 25 -5.06 -6.49 8.15
C GLN A 25 -3.54 -6.47 8.12
N GLN A 26 -2.90 -7.11 9.08
CA GLN A 26 -1.45 -7.00 9.23
C GLN A 26 -0.71 -7.92 8.26
N LEU A 27 0.31 -7.35 7.62
CA LEU A 27 1.46 -8.11 7.15
C LEU A 27 2.03 -8.94 8.30
N ALA A 28 2.41 -10.18 8.03
CA ALA A 28 3.18 -10.95 8.97
C ALA A 28 4.63 -10.49 8.94
N ASN A 29 5.20 -10.23 10.12
CA ASN A 29 6.61 -9.89 10.28
C ASN A 29 7.04 -8.66 9.44
N PRO A 30 6.38 -7.49 9.62
CA PRO A 30 6.58 -6.31 8.79
C PRO A 30 7.99 -5.71 8.88
N GLY A 31 8.67 -5.89 10.02
CA GLY A 31 10.06 -5.48 10.25
C GLY A 31 11.08 -6.63 10.22
N PHE A 32 10.76 -7.76 9.57
CA PHE A 32 11.74 -8.84 9.31
C PHE A 32 12.41 -9.48 10.54
N GLU A 33 11.79 -9.41 11.72
CA GLU A 33 12.34 -9.89 12.99
C GLU A 33 12.48 -11.43 13.10
N SER A 34 11.62 -12.17 12.42
CA SER A 34 11.44 -13.61 12.59
C SER A 34 11.15 -14.35 11.27
N GLY A 35 11.27 -15.67 11.28
CA GLY A 35 11.00 -16.50 10.10
C GLY A 35 12.03 -16.36 8.98
N PRO A 36 11.98 -17.24 7.97
CA PRO A 36 12.82 -17.12 6.78
C PRO A 36 12.20 -16.15 5.76
N ILE A 37 13.07 -15.53 4.96
CA ILE A 37 12.72 -14.93 3.66
C ILE A 37 13.12 -15.95 2.60
N LEU A 38 12.15 -16.44 1.83
CA LEU A 38 12.37 -17.55 0.89
C LEU A 38 12.76 -17.03 -0.50
N SER A 39 13.84 -17.55 -1.07
CA SER A 39 14.25 -17.27 -2.46
C SER A 39 13.48 -18.19 -3.45
N GLU A 40 12.16 -18.17 -3.34
CA GLU A 40 11.24 -18.79 -4.30
C GLU A 40 9.84 -18.15 -4.21
N ILE A 41 9.04 -18.29 -5.25
CA ILE A 41 7.61 -17.94 -5.18
C ILE A 41 6.87 -19.06 -4.44
N VAL A 42 6.19 -18.69 -3.35
CA VAL A 42 5.35 -19.60 -2.56
C VAL A 42 3.87 -19.21 -2.66
N GLU A 43 3.01 -20.20 -2.82
CA GLU A 43 1.54 -20.03 -2.81
C GLU A 43 1.02 -20.09 -1.38
N GLN A 44 1.55 -19.22 -0.51
CA GLN A 44 1.20 -19.18 0.91
C GLN A 44 1.09 -17.74 1.41
N PHE A 45 0.01 -17.44 2.12
CA PHE A 45 -0.15 -16.17 2.81
C PHE A 45 0.85 -16.00 3.95
N SER A 46 1.19 -14.75 4.26
CA SER A 46 1.98 -14.40 5.43
C SER A 46 3.42 -14.92 5.43
N VAL A 47 3.97 -15.23 4.26
CA VAL A 47 5.37 -15.63 4.07
C VAL A 47 6.08 -14.64 3.15
N TRP A 48 7.22 -14.12 3.59
CA TRP A 48 8.11 -13.32 2.75
C TRP A 48 8.88 -14.22 1.79
N SER A 49 8.79 -13.90 0.50
CA SER A 49 9.27 -14.78 -0.57
C SER A 49 9.64 -13.99 -1.84
N VAL A 50 9.76 -14.72 -2.97
CA VAL A 50 10.06 -14.26 -4.34
C VAL A 50 11.55 -14.29 -4.61
N ASP A 51 12.24 -13.19 -4.33
CA ASP A 51 13.68 -13.09 -4.45
C ASP A 51 14.35 -13.23 -3.09
N GLY A 52 15.59 -13.71 -3.12
CA GLY A 52 16.40 -13.90 -1.93
C GLY A 52 16.65 -12.57 -1.22
N GLY A 53 16.45 -12.59 0.09
CA GLY A 53 16.77 -11.52 1.00
C GLY A 53 17.21 -12.11 2.34
N THR A 54 17.92 -11.31 3.13
CA THR A 54 18.30 -11.75 4.48
C THR A 54 17.82 -10.75 5.52
N ALA A 55 17.30 -11.28 6.63
CA ALA A 55 17.05 -10.47 7.81
C ALA A 55 18.36 -10.26 8.56
N VAL A 56 18.80 -9.00 8.68
CA VAL A 56 20.07 -8.63 9.29
C VAL A 56 19.85 -7.63 10.42
N GLY A 57 20.71 -7.67 11.44
CA GLY A 57 20.78 -6.60 12.45
C GLY A 57 21.53 -5.37 11.94
N PRO A 58 21.98 -4.48 12.83
CA PRO A 58 22.79 -3.32 12.45
C PRO A 58 24.03 -3.73 11.66
N THR A 59 24.19 -3.15 10.47
CA THR A 59 25.28 -3.48 9.56
C THR A 59 25.56 -2.32 8.62
N GLN A 60 26.80 -2.20 8.15
CA GLN A 60 27.21 -1.19 7.16
C GLN A 60 26.82 0.27 7.51
N GLY A 61 26.75 0.60 8.80
CA GLY A 61 26.37 1.93 9.28
C GLY A 61 24.86 2.16 9.40
N ILE A 62 24.03 1.21 8.97
CA ILE A 62 22.57 1.29 9.05
C ILE A 62 22.07 0.50 10.26
N THR A 63 21.14 1.11 10.98
CA THR A 63 20.41 0.49 12.10
C THR A 63 18.97 0.26 11.67
N PRO A 64 18.35 -0.91 12.01
CA PRO A 64 16.93 -1.13 11.78
C PRO A 64 16.06 0.03 12.29
N LEU A 65 15.02 0.36 11.52
CA LEU A 65 14.09 1.43 11.88
C LEU A 65 13.24 1.00 13.07
N GLU A 66 12.79 -0.25 13.07
CA GLU A 66 12.12 -0.87 14.20
C GLU A 66 12.80 -2.17 14.63
N GLY A 67 12.49 -2.61 15.85
CA GLY A 67 12.98 -3.90 16.34
C GLY A 67 14.52 -4.03 16.38
N SER A 68 15.00 -5.16 15.89
CA SER A 68 16.40 -5.58 15.94
C SER A 68 16.96 -6.06 14.60
N LYS A 69 16.10 -6.20 13.58
CA LYS A 69 16.47 -6.61 12.24
C LYS A 69 15.76 -5.79 11.17
N MET A 70 16.28 -5.87 9.96
CA MET A 70 15.72 -5.30 8.74
C MET A 70 15.98 -6.24 7.57
N LEU A 71 15.25 -6.08 6.47
CA LEU A 71 15.55 -6.77 5.22
C LEU A 71 16.81 -6.17 4.61
N LYS A 72 17.75 -7.02 4.19
CA LYS A 72 18.80 -6.72 3.21
C LYS A 72 18.46 -7.42 1.89
N PHE A 73 18.32 -6.64 0.81
CA PHE A 73 18.19 -7.17 -0.54
C PHE A 73 19.49 -7.85 -0.96
N GLN A 74 19.41 -8.98 -1.66
CA GLN A 74 20.60 -9.75 -2.06
C GLN A 74 20.76 -9.81 -3.56
N GLU A 75 19.75 -10.32 -4.25
CA GLU A 75 19.80 -10.64 -5.67
C GLU A 75 18.58 -10.08 -6.37
N THR A 76 18.76 -9.55 -7.57
CA THR A 76 17.75 -9.52 -8.60
C THR A 76 17.56 -10.93 -9.10
N ALA A 77 16.33 -11.33 -9.34
CA ALA A 77 16.09 -12.48 -10.18
C ALA A 77 14.87 -12.23 -11.04
N PRO A 78 14.82 -12.85 -12.23
CA PRO A 78 13.65 -12.76 -13.08
C PRO A 78 12.43 -13.31 -12.33
N PHE A 79 11.48 -12.41 -12.02
CA PHE A 79 10.20 -12.75 -11.41
C PHE A 79 9.57 -13.92 -12.18
N CYS A 80 9.22 -15.00 -11.48
CA CYS A 80 8.63 -16.24 -12.03
C CYS A 80 9.48 -17.07 -13.00
N GLN A 81 10.67 -16.61 -13.37
CA GLN A 81 11.53 -17.26 -14.37
C GLN A 81 12.92 -17.60 -13.80
N ARG A 82 13.02 -17.80 -12.48
CA ARG A 82 14.30 -18.13 -11.81
C ARG A 82 15.05 -19.33 -12.39
N THR A 83 14.40 -20.25 -13.11
CA THR A 83 15.04 -21.40 -13.78
C THR A 83 15.45 -21.13 -15.23
N ASP A 84 15.05 -20.00 -15.81
CA ASP A 84 15.46 -19.58 -17.14
C ASP A 84 16.76 -18.78 -17.06
N THR A 85 17.87 -19.44 -17.40
CA THR A 85 19.21 -18.83 -17.47
C THR A 85 19.35 -17.67 -18.47
N ARG A 86 18.32 -17.36 -19.26
CA ARG A 86 18.28 -16.22 -20.19
C ARG A 86 17.37 -15.08 -19.72
N ALA A 87 16.66 -15.27 -18.61
CA ALA A 87 15.78 -14.25 -18.08
C ALA A 87 16.60 -13.22 -17.30
N TRP A 88 16.30 -11.94 -17.52
CA TRP A 88 16.98 -10.80 -16.91
C TRP A 88 16.15 -10.35 -15.69
N GLY A 89 16.82 -10.10 -14.57
CA GLY A 89 16.25 -9.37 -13.44
C GLY A 89 16.90 -8.00 -13.39
N GLU A 90 16.11 -6.96 -13.15
CA GLU A 90 16.59 -5.59 -12.83
C GLU A 90 16.06 -5.17 -11.45
N LEU A 91 15.43 -6.11 -10.73
CA LEU A 91 14.67 -5.88 -9.50
C LEU A 91 14.91 -7.03 -8.53
N ALA A 92 15.34 -6.71 -7.31
CA ALA A 92 15.20 -7.62 -6.18
C ALA A 92 13.78 -7.47 -5.64
N CYS A 93 12.92 -8.44 -5.90
CA CYS A 93 11.54 -8.44 -5.43
C CYS A 93 11.40 -9.28 -4.17
N VAL A 94 11.17 -8.66 -3.01
CA VAL A 94 10.77 -9.40 -1.80
C VAL A 94 9.32 -9.09 -1.51
N GLY A 95 8.48 -10.11 -1.42
CA GLY A 95 7.04 -9.90 -1.32
C GLY A 95 6.33 -10.86 -0.39
N GLN A 96 5.12 -10.46 0.01
CA GLN A 96 4.22 -11.29 0.81
C GLN A 96 2.79 -11.25 0.23
N LEU A 97 2.18 -12.44 0.11
CA LEU A 97 0.75 -12.58 -0.18
C LEU A 97 -0.06 -12.34 1.09
N ILE A 98 -1.13 -11.56 0.98
CA ILE A 98 -2.04 -11.22 2.08
C ILE A 98 -3.47 -11.57 1.68
N ASP A 99 -4.13 -12.38 2.50
CA ASP A 99 -5.54 -12.76 2.35
C ASP A 99 -6.44 -11.54 2.63
N LEU A 100 -7.40 -11.22 1.75
CA LEU A 100 -8.35 -10.13 1.97
C LEU A 100 -9.67 -10.58 2.61
N ALA A 101 -9.85 -11.87 2.91
CA ALA A 101 -11.10 -12.38 3.50
C ALA A 101 -11.53 -11.61 4.77
N PRO A 102 -10.64 -11.17 5.69
CA PRO A 102 -11.04 -10.34 6.82
C PRO A 102 -11.54 -8.93 6.47
N ALA A 103 -11.20 -8.41 5.29
CA ALA A 103 -11.67 -7.12 4.79
C ALA A 103 -12.85 -7.24 3.80
N ARG A 104 -13.40 -8.45 3.61
CA ARG A 104 -14.43 -8.75 2.59
C ARG A 104 -15.64 -7.82 2.64
N ALA A 105 -16.16 -7.54 3.84
CA ALA A 105 -17.31 -6.64 4.01
C ALA A 105 -17.05 -5.21 3.50
N LEU A 106 -15.83 -4.72 3.63
CA LEU A 106 -15.44 -3.39 3.16
C LEU A 106 -15.15 -3.36 1.66
N ILE A 107 -14.68 -4.47 1.10
CA ILE A 107 -14.48 -4.60 -0.35
C ILE A 107 -15.85 -4.74 -1.05
N ASP A 108 -16.78 -5.51 -0.46
CA ASP A 108 -18.15 -5.68 -0.96
C ASP A 108 -18.93 -4.36 -0.99
N SER A 109 -18.60 -3.40 -0.13
CA SER A 109 -19.22 -2.08 -0.15
C SER A 109 -18.69 -1.14 -1.23
N GLY A 110 -17.67 -1.55 -2.01
CA GLY A 110 -17.05 -0.69 -3.04
C GLY A 110 -16.17 0.45 -2.48
N ASN A 111 -15.95 0.45 -1.16
CA ASN A 111 -15.31 1.55 -0.44
C ASN A 111 -13.94 1.17 0.14
N ALA A 112 -13.35 0.07 -0.30
CA ALA A 112 -12.02 -0.33 0.14
C ALA A 112 -10.90 0.44 -0.58
N ARG A 113 -10.00 1.04 0.20
CA ARG A 113 -8.67 1.49 -0.24
C ARG A 113 -7.61 0.63 0.39
N LEU A 114 -6.72 0.11 -0.43
CA LEU A 114 -5.49 -0.53 0.02
C LEU A 114 -4.43 0.56 0.16
N VAL A 115 -3.81 0.64 1.33
CA VAL A 115 -2.69 1.55 1.59
C VAL A 115 -1.49 0.70 2.00
N VAL A 116 -0.37 0.92 1.32
CA VAL A 116 0.87 0.20 1.58
C VAL A 116 1.98 1.21 1.76
N SER A 117 2.81 1.06 2.78
CA SER A 117 4.04 1.83 2.92
C SER A 117 5.21 0.95 3.33
N ALA A 118 6.43 1.39 3.03
CA ALA A 118 7.66 0.74 3.48
C ALA A 118 8.74 1.80 3.67
N ALA A 119 9.61 1.58 4.66
CA ALA A 119 10.81 2.37 4.83
C ALA A 119 11.97 1.70 4.07
N PHE A 120 12.78 2.52 3.41
CA PHE A 120 13.96 2.12 2.67
C PHE A 120 15.17 2.91 3.15
N ASN A 121 16.34 2.28 3.06
CA ASN A 121 17.63 2.90 3.36
C ASN A 121 18.70 2.18 2.53
N ARG A 122 19.77 2.89 2.18
CA ARG A 122 20.94 2.29 1.55
C ARG A 122 22.23 2.91 2.06
N ILE A 123 23.31 2.18 1.90
CA ILE A 123 24.64 2.74 2.15
C ILE A 123 24.92 3.90 1.16
N ALA A 124 25.89 4.74 1.51
CA ALA A 124 26.34 5.84 0.63
C ALA A 124 26.92 5.35 -0.72
N GLY A 125 27.38 4.09 -0.78
CA GLY A 125 27.82 3.47 -2.03
C GLY A 125 28.97 4.19 -2.76
N ASP A 126 29.07 3.93 -4.06
CA ASP A 126 29.90 4.66 -5.00
C ASP A 126 29.15 4.99 -6.31
N ALA A 127 29.87 5.38 -7.36
CA ALA A 127 29.28 5.76 -8.65
C ALA A 127 28.54 4.62 -9.38
N HIS A 128 28.67 3.37 -8.94
CA HIS A 128 27.99 2.20 -9.49
C HIS A 128 26.83 1.73 -8.61
N THR A 129 26.66 2.30 -7.40
CA THR A 129 25.61 1.86 -6.49
C THR A 129 24.24 2.32 -6.97
N ASP A 130 23.31 1.37 -7.08
CA ASP A 130 21.94 1.67 -7.44
C ASP A 130 21.22 2.52 -6.39
N THR A 131 20.26 3.31 -6.83
CA THR A 131 19.67 4.37 -6.01
C THR A 131 18.16 4.23 -5.83
N GLU A 132 17.51 3.38 -6.62
CA GLU A 132 16.05 3.34 -6.72
C GLU A 132 15.44 2.17 -5.94
N PHE A 133 14.39 2.48 -5.18
CA PHE A 133 13.51 1.52 -4.54
C PHE A 133 12.11 1.60 -5.15
N LEU A 134 11.39 0.48 -5.16
CA LEU A 134 9.99 0.41 -5.54
C LEU A 134 9.16 -0.23 -4.44
N LEU A 135 7.96 0.29 -4.25
CA LEU A 135 6.91 -0.33 -3.46
C LEU A 135 5.72 -0.60 -4.38
N THR A 136 5.33 -1.87 -4.49
CA THR A 136 4.23 -2.26 -5.38
C THR A 136 3.18 -3.05 -4.62
N VAL A 137 1.93 -2.77 -4.93
CA VAL A 137 0.78 -3.58 -4.50
C VAL A 137 0.03 -4.07 -5.73
N ARG A 138 -0.35 -5.34 -5.73
CA ARG A 138 -1.18 -5.95 -6.78
C ARG A 138 -2.35 -6.68 -6.13
N ALA A 139 -3.59 -6.34 -6.50
CA ALA A 139 -4.81 -6.97 -6.01
C ALA A 139 -5.37 -7.96 -7.04
N PHE A 140 -5.56 -9.20 -6.62
CA PHE A 140 -5.97 -10.30 -7.48
C PHE A 140 -7.40 -10.73 -7.18
N ASP A 141 -8.18 -10.90 -8.24
CA ASP A 141 -9.48 -11.57 -8.21
C ASP A 141 -9.31 -13.02 -8.65
N LEU A 142 -9.04 -13.89 -7.68
CA LEU A 142 -8.91 -15.32 -7.94
C LEU A 142 -9.50 -16.10 -6.76
N PRO A 143 -10.17 -17.24 -7.01
CA PRO A 143 -10.81 -17.99 -5.94
C PRO A 143 -9.81 -18.62 -4.96
N THR A 144 -8.59 -18.92 -5.40
CA THR A 144 -7.52 -19.57 -4.61
C THR A 144 -6.13 -19.13 -5.10
N LEU A 145 -5.07 -19.54 -4.38
CA LEU A 145 -3.68 -19.38 -4.81
C LEU A 145 -3.21 -20.47 -5.79
N GLU A 146 -4.05 -21.46 -6.11
CA GLU A 146 -3.64 -22.63 -6.90
C GLU A 146 -3.18 -22.23 -8.30
N GLY A 147 -1.95 -22.60 -8.66
CA GLY A 147 -1.37 -22.33 -9.98
C GLY A 147 -0.78 -20.92 -10.12
N PHE A 148 -0.90 -20.08 -9.08
CA PHE A 148 -0.35 -18.73 -9.06
C PHE A 148 1.16 -18.72 -9.32
N ARG A 149 1.93 -19.64 -8.73
CA ARG A 149 3.38 -19.79 -8.94
C ARG A 149 3.73 -20.06 -10.41
N THR A 150 2.91 -20.85 -11.09
CA THR A 150 3.15 -21.24 -12.48
C THR A 150 2.64 -20.22 -13.49
N GLU A 151 1.68 -19.39 -13.09
CA GLU A 151 1.00 -18.43 -13.96
C GLU A 151 1.29 -16.96 -13.65
N CYS A 152 2.23 -16.66 -12.75
CA CYS A 152 2.50 -15.27 -12.33
C CYS A 152 3.05 -14.34 -13.44
N LEU A 153 3.40 -14.86 -14.63
CA LEU A 153 3.69 -14.07 -15.86
C LEU A 153 2.53 -14.07 -16.88
N ASN A 154 1.45 -14.77 -16.60
CA ASN A 154 0.31 -14.82 -17.49
C ASN A 154 -0.41 -13.46 -17.42
N TYR A 155 -0.25 -12.64 -18.47
CA TYR A 155 -0.84 -11.30 -18.59
C TYR A 155 -2.38 -11.30 -18.61
N ARG A 156 -3.03 -12.47 -18.67
CA ARG A 156 -4.48 -12.64 -18.57
C ARG A 156 -5.03 -12.29 -17.17
N TRP A 157 -4.15 -12.02 -16.23
CA TRP A 157 -4.39 -11.85 -14.80
C TRP A 157 -4.19 -10.40 -14.37
N TRP A 158 -4.53 -9.43 -15.24
CA TRP A 158 -4.24 -7.99 -15.07
C TRP A 158 -4.77 -7.47 -13.72
N PRO A 159 -3.93 -7.48 -12.67
CA PRO A 159 -4.41 -7.14 -11.36
C PRO A 159 -4.55 -5.62 -11.30
N ILE A 160 -5.39 -5.14 -10.41
CA ILE A 160 -5.32 -3.72 -10.05
C ILE A 160 -3.99 -3.55 -9.32
N ALA A 161 -3.15 -2.67 -9.85
CA ALA A 161 -1.80 -2.48 -9.36
C ALA A 161 -1.52 -0.99 -9.14
N GLY A 162 -0.77 -0.72 -8.07
CA GLY A 162 -0.19 0.58 -7.80
C GLY A 162 1.30 0.40 -7.53
N GLU A 163 2.08 1.42 -7.86
CA GLU A 163 3.51 1.45 -7.57
C GLU A 163 3.94 2.86 -7.14
N ALA A 164 4.85 2.91 -6.18
CA ALA A 164 5.59 4.09 -5.80
C ALA A 164 7.08 3.84 -6.02
N SER A 165 7.77 4.85 -6.56
CA SER A 165 9.22 4.86 -6.75
C SER A 165 9.86 5.86 -5.80
N LEU A 166 11.03 5.52 -5.26
CA LEU A 166 11.81 6.34 -4.36
C LEU A 166 13.29 6.30 -4.80
N ILE A 167 13.84 7.46 -5.12
CA ILE A 167 15.29 7.63 -5.33
C ILE A 167 15.89 8.07 -4.00
N SER A 168 16.75 7.23 -3.43
CA SER A 168 17.26 7.43 -2.07
C SER A 168 18.33 8.52 -1.98
N ASP A 169 18.33 9.23 -0.85
CA ASP A 169 19.16 10.40 -0.56
C ASP A 169 20.64 10.11 -0.24
N ASP A 170 21.05 8.84 -0.21
CA ASP A 170 22.42 8.39 0.06
C ASP A 170 22.87 8.54 1.54
N LEU A 171 21.94 8.76 2.48
CA LEU A 171 22.26 9.01 3.89
C LEU A 171 21.92 7.80 4.78
N PRO A 172 22.91 7.00 5.21
CA PRO A 172 22.67 5.81 6.03
C PRO A 172 21.97 6.10 7.37
N GLU A 173 22.04 7.34 7.86
CA GLU A 173 21.41 7.77 9.10
C GLU A 173 19.88 7.97 8.99
N THR A 174 19.33 8.06 7.78
CA THR A 174 17.92 8.36 7.54
C THR A 174 17.20 7.25 6.79
N TRP A 175 16.02 6.90 7.30
CA TRP A 175 15.09 6.02 6.59
C TRP A 175 14.08 6.86 5.82
N GLU A 176 13.84 6.50 4.57
CA GLU A 176 12.92 7.19 3.67
C GLU A 176 11.70 6.32 3.40
N ARG A 177 10.50 6.91 3.37
CA ARG A 177 9.24 6.14 3.23
C ARG A 177 8.61 6.33 1.86
N ALA A 178 8.34 5.22 1.19
CA ALA A 178 7.43 5.19 0.05
C ALA A 178 6.02 4.77 0.52
N GLU A 179 4.99 5.30 -0.12
CA GLU A 179 3.60 4.92 0.09
C GLU A 179 2.88 4.80 -1.25
N VAL A 180 2.04 3.78 -1.39
CA VAL A 180 1.15 3.57 -2.52
C VAL A 180 -0.25 3.30 -2.02
N GLN A 181 -1.24 3.87 -2.72
CA GLN A 181 -2.65 3.68 -2.43
C GLN A 181 -3.38 3.22 -3.69
N ILE A 182 -4.24 2.20 -3.57
CA ILE A 182 -5.16 1.81 -4.65
C ILE A 182 -6.59 1.72 -4.10
N ARG A 183 -7.53 2.35 -4.79
CA ARG A 183 -8.97 2.13 -4.56
C ARG A 183 -9.37 0.85 -5.29
N LEU A 184 -10.01 -0.08 -4.58
CA LEU A 184 -10.63 -1.23 -5.23
C LEU A 184 -11.99 -0.78 -5.78
N PRO A 185 -12.18 -0.78 -7.11
CA PRO A 185 -13.41 -0.32 -7.73
C PRO A 185 -14.53 -1.34 -7.47
N TRP A 186 -15.76 -0.83 -7.43
CA TRP A 186 -16.97 -1.63 -7.21
C TRP A 186 -17.21 -2.71 -8.28
N TRP A 187 -16.73 -2.49 -9.51
CA TRP A 187 -16.79 -3.46 -10.62
C TRP A 187 -15.67 -4.52 -10.57
N TYR A 188 -14.74 -4.41 -9.60
CA TYR A 188 -13.78 -5.43 -9.23
C TYR A 188 -14.09 -5.96 -7.80
N PRO A 189 -15.32 -6.42 -7.53
CA PRO A 189 -15.74 -6.74 -6.17
C PRO A 189 -15.12 -8.06 -5.69
N THR A 190 -14.27 -8.70 -6.46
CA THR A 190 -13.86 -10.08 -6.25
C THR A 190 -12.38 -10.20 -5.87
N ALA A 191 -11.69 -9.08 -5.61
CA ALA A 191 -10.35 -9.13 -5.05
C ALA A 191 -10.31 -9.98 -3.78
N THR A 192 -9.55 -11.07 -3.81
CA THR A 192 -9.47 -12.08 -2.73
C THR A 192 -8.16 -12.01 -1.98
N PHE A 193 -7.09 -11.57 -2.62
CA PHE A 193 -5.79 -11.37 -2.00
C PHE A 193 -5.00 -10.25 -2.66
N VAL A 194 -3.97 -9.78 -1.95
CA VAL A 194 -2.98 -8.86 -2.50
C VAL A 194 -1.58 -9.47 -2.46
N TYR A 195 -0.72 -9.01 -3.35
CA TYR A 195 0.71 -9.22 -3.27
C TYR A 195 1.39 -7.87 -3.07
N VAL A 196 2.04 -7.70 -1.92
CA VAL A 196 2.89 -6.54 -1.61
C VAL A 196 4.33 -6.90 -1.92
N PHE A 197 5.03 -6.02 -2.65
CA PHE A 197 6.45 -6.13 -2.96
C PHE A 197 7.20 -4.90 -2.46
N VAL A 198 8.28 -5.14 -1.73
CA VAL A 198 9.35 -4.17 -1.54
C VAL A 198 10.48 -4.53 -2.49
N ARG A 199 11.07 -3.54 -3.17
CA ARG A 199 12.07 -3.79 -4.20
C ARG A 199 13.22 -2.82 -4.15
N ALA A 200 14.42 -3.33 -4.43
CA ALA A 200 15.54 -2.53 -4.88
C ALA A 200 15.70 -2.74 -6.39
N LYS A 201 16.02 -1.67 -7.12
CA LYS A 201 16.12 -1.67 -8.57
C LYS A 201 17.53 -1.34 -9.02
N GLU A 202 18.01 -2.10 -9.98
CA GLU A 202 19.23 -1.79 -10.70
C GLU A 202 18.92 -0.67 -11.70
N ASN A 203 19.48 0.51 -11.46
CA ASN A 203 19.20 1.70 -12.26
C ASN A 203 20.48 2.46 -12.63
N ILE A 204 21.62 2.06 -12.09
CA ILE A 204 22.94 2.63 -12.36
C ILE A 204 23.86 1.60 -13.00
N HIS A 205 23.91 0.37 -12.49
CA HIS A 205 24.82 -0.66 -13.00
C HIS A 205 24.17 -2.05 -13.05
N ASP A 206 23.65 -2.44 -14.21
CA ASP A 206 23.06 -3.77 -14.44
C ASP A 206 24.17 -4.78 -14.81
N ASP A 207 24.69 -5.56 -13.87
CA ASP A 207 25.81 -6.47 -14.16
C ASP A 207 25.80 -7.87 -13.52
N LEU A 208 24.78 -8.24 -12.76
CA LEU A 208 24.57 -9.63 -12.34
C LEU A 208 23.08 -10.02 -12.39
N VAL A 209 22.79 -11.31 -12.15
CA VAL A 209 21.41 -11.86 -12.14
C VAL A 209 21.24 -12.86 -10.98
N TYR A 210 22.34 -13.26 -10.30
CA TYR A 210 22.36 -14.25 -9.22
C TYR A 210 23.59 -14.05 -8.32
N GLY A 211 23.42 -13.74 -7.03
CA GLY A 211 24.52 -13.51 -6.09
C GLY A 211 24.24 -12.37 -5.09
N GLU A 212 25.28 -11.88 -4.40
CA GLU A 212 25.20 -10.57 -3.74
C GLU A 212 25.43 -9.50 -4.82
N GLU A 213 24.38 -8.74 -5.11
CA GLU A 213 24.33 -7.74 -6.18
C GLU A 213 24.18 -6.33 -5.62
N PHE A 214 23.33 -6.16 -4.63
CA PHE A 214 23.13 -4.87 -3.97
C PHE A 214 24.22 -4.60 -2.94
N ASP A 215 24.89 -3.45 -3.06
CA ASP A 215 25.97 -3.02 -2.16
C ASP A 215 25.53 -2.91 -0.69
N GLY A 216 24.26 -2.59 -0.46
CA GLY A 216 23.69 -2.42 0.86
C GLY A 216 22.38 -1.68 0.79
N HIS A 217 21.34 -2.38 0.33
CA HIS A 217 19.98 -1.87 0.17
C HIS A 217 19.08 -2.58 1.18
N PHE A 218 18.29 -1.79 1.89
CA PHE A 218 17.52 -2.27 3.02
C PHE A 218 16.06 -1.80 2.97
N ALA A 219 15.18 -2.63 3.53
CA ALA A 219 13.79 -2.26 3.78
C ALA A 219 13.38 -2.65 5.21
N ASP A 220 12.46 -1.89 5.78
CA ASP A 220 11.91 -2.12 7.11
C ASP A 220 10.50 -1.51 7.25
N ASP A 221 9.80 -1.83 8.35
CA ASP A 221 8.50 -1.27 8.73
C ASP A 221 7.50 -1.24 7.55
N VAL A 222 7.30 -2.40 6.92
CA VAL A 222 6.36 -2.57 5.82
C VAL A 222 4.94 -2.64 6.38
N ARG A 223 4.07 -1.74 5.95
CA ARG A 223 2.69 -1.64 6.43
C ARG A 223 1.72 -1.90 5.31
N PHE A 224 0.66 -2.62 5.64
CA PHE A 224 -0.49 -2.84 4.77
C PHE A 224 -1.75 -2.56 5.59
N GLU A 225 -2.65 -1.79 5.00
CA GLU A 225 -3.93 -1.46 5.60
C GLU A 225 -5.03 -1.52 4.55
N VAL A 226 -6.20 -2.02 4.95
CA VAL A 226 -7.44 -1.81 4.20
C VAL A 226 -8.23 -0.72 4.93
N GLN A 227 -8.30 0.44 4.30
CA GLN A 227 -8.98 1.61 4.82
C GLN A 227 -10.36 1.74 4.15
N SER A 228 -11.35 2.16 4.93
CA SER A 228 -12.61 2.61 4.36
C SER A 228 -12.43 3.99 3.75
N ILE A 229 -12.82 4.15 2.50
CA ILE A 229 -13.05 5.45 1.88
C ILE A 229 -14.48 5.84 2.19
N CYS A 230 -14.70 7.10 2.54
CA CYS A 230 -16.03 7.67 2.49
C CYS A 230 -16.19 8.39 1.15
N PRO A 231 -17.02 7.89 0.22
CA PRO A 231 -17.26 8.59 -1.05
C PRO A 231 -17.78 10.02 -0.87
N ALA A 232 -18.49 10.29 0.23
CA ALA A 232 -18.98 11.62 0.58
C ALA A 232 -17.90 12.56 1.16
N ASP A 233 -16.67 12.11 1.43
CA ASP A 233 -15.51 12.98 1.71
C ASP A 233 -14.97 13.50 0.37
N PHE A 234 -15.79 14.30 -0.31
CA PHE A 234 -15.65 14.67 -1.71
C PHE A 234 -14.45 15.57 -1.98
N ASN A 235 -14.01 16.36 -0.99
CA ASN A 235 -12.80 17.17 -1.08
C ASN A 235 -11.54 16.44 -0.52
N LEU A 236 -11.69 15.20 -0.05
CA LEU A 236 -10.63 14.32 0.45
C LEU A 236 -9.83 14.91 1.62
N ASN A 237 -10.42 15.81 2.42
CA ASN A 237 -9.76 16.39 3.59
C ASN A 237 -9.78 15.46 4.82
N GLY A 238 -10.55 14.36 4.73
CA GLY A 238 -10.66 13.36 5.77
C GLY A 238 -11.88 13.50 6.67
N THR A 239 -12.79 14.42 6.39
CA THR A 239 -14.02 14.63 7.16
C THR A 239 -15.17 14.96 6.24
N VAL A 240 -16.26 14.20 6.33
CA VAL A 240 -17.51 14.52 5.64
C VAL A 240 -18.20 15.67 6.35
N ASN A 241 -18.32 16.81 5.68
CA ASN A 241 -18.98 18.00 6.23
C ASN A 241 -19.58 18.88 5.11
N SER A 242 -20.12 20.06 5.46
CA SER A 242 -20.74 20.97 4.48
C SER A 242 -19.85 21.32 3.29
N ASP A 243 -18.53 21.35 3.46
CA ASP A 243 -17.58 21.69 2.39
C ASP A 243 -17.54 20.60 1.29
N ASP A 244 -17.80 19.34 1.64
CA ASP A 244 -17.93 18.25 0.67
C ASP A 244 -19.22 18.36 -0.14
N TYR A 245 -20.32 18.68 0.56
CA TYR A 245 -21.61 18.90 -0.06
C TYR A 245 -21.58 20.08 -1.02
N ASP A 246 -21.02 21.21 -0.59
CA ASP A 246 -20.93 22.42 -1.41
C ASP A 246 -20.08 22.17 -2.67
N LEU A 247 -18.96 21.44 -2.52
CA LEU A 247 -18.12 21.06 -3.66
C LEU A 247 -18.85 20.09 -4.61
N PHE A 248 -19.54 19.09 -4.08
CA PHE A 248 -20.32 18.16 -4.90
C PHE A 248 -21.43 18.89 -5.65
N ALA A 249 -22.22 19.72 -4.96
CA ALA A 249 -23.32 20.47 -5.56
C ALA A 249 -22.84 21.42 -6.67
N GLU A 250 -21.71 22.10 -6.47
CA GLU A 250 -21.11 22.97 -7.51
C GLU A 250 -20.75 22.18 -8.77
N LEU A 251 -20.10 21.02 -8.61
CA LEU A 251 -19.70 20.16 -9.74
C LEU A 251 -20.90 19.47 -10.41
N PHE A 252 -21.91 19.09 -9.61
CA PHE A 252 -23.15 18.49 -10.06
C PHE A 252 -23.95 19.44 -10.95
N ASP A 253 -24.15 20.69 -10.50
CA ASP A 253 -24.83 21.74 -11.27
C ASP A 253 -24.10 22.07 -12.59
N ALA A 254 -22.77 21.89 -12.62
CA ALA A 254 -21.96 22.04 -13.81
C ALA A 254 -21.94 20.81 -14.73
N ALA A 255 -22.60 19.71 -14.34
CA ALA A 255 -22.50 18.39 -14.98
C ALA A 255 -21.03 17.96 -15.20
N HIS A 256 -20.16 18.29 -14.23
CA HIS A 256 -18.74 18.00 -14.33
C HIS A 256 -18.49 16.50 -14.15
N PRO A 257 -17.62 15.84 -14.95
CA PRO A 257 -17.42 14.39 -14.87
C PRO A 257 -17.00 13.84 -13.51
N THR A 258 -16.50 14.67 -12.59
CA THR A 258 -16.17 14.24 -11.22
C THR A 258 -17.38 14.15 -10.30
N ALA A 259 -18.54 14.70 -10.70
CA ALA A 259 -19.81 14.56 -10.00
C ALA A 259 -20.61 13.34 -10.50
N ASP A 260 -20.05 12.55 -11.41
CA ASP A 260 -20.51 11.20 -11.75
C ASP A 260 -20.10 10.27 -10.61
N PHE A 261 -20.92 10.28 -9.56
CA PHE A 261 -20.63 9.67 -8.27
C PHE A 261 -20.67 8.15 -8.34
N ASN A 262 -21.56 7.62 -9.17
CA ASN A 262 -21.74 6.19 -9.36
C ASN A 262 -20.91 5.61 -10.54
N ASP A 263 -20.19 6.47 -11.27
CA ASP A 263 -19.31 6.13 -12.40
C ASP A 263 -20.08 5.43 -13.55
N ASP A 264 -21.33 5.85 -13.80
CA ASP A 264 -22.19 5.31 -14.88
C ASP A 264 -22.01 6.03 -16.23
N GLY A 265 -21.22 7.10 -16.25
CA GLY A 265 -20.90 7.92 -17.41
C GLY A 265 -21.76 9.17 -17.56
N PHE A 266 -22.70 9.44 -16.66
CA PHE A 266 -23.64 10.55 -16.74
C PHE A 266 -23.96 11.18 -15.38
N VAL A 267 -23.63 12.47 -15.20
CA VAL A 267 -24.08 13.24 -14.03
C VAL A 267 -25.60 13.48 -14.09
N ASN A 268 -26.35 12.90 -13.17
CA ASN A 268 -27.81 12.95 -13.10
C ASN A 268 -28.35 12.74 -11.67
N GLY A 269 -29.68 12.77 -11.49
CA GLY A 269 -30.28 12.68 -10.15
C GLY A 269 -29.85 11.47 -9.31
N ASN A 270 -29.44 10.36 -9.95
CA ASN A 270 -28.95 9.19 -9.23
C ASN A 270 -27.63 9.47 -8.50
N ASP A 271 -26.71 10.25 -9.09
CA ASP A 271 -25.45 10.63 -8.43
C ASP A 271 -25.70 11.45 -7.18
N TYR A 272 -26.69 12.35 -7.25
CA TYR A 272 -27.07 13.18 -6.14
C TYR A 272 -27.68 12.35 -5.00
N ASP A 273 -28.61 11.45 -5.32
CA ASP A 273 -29.24 10.57 -4.34
C ASP A 273 -28.18 9.67 -3.68
N GLU A 274 -27.25 9.10 -4.45
CA GLU A 274 -26.17 8.25 -3.93
C GLU A 274 -25.16 9.04 -3.08
N PHE A 275 -24.78 10.25 -3.50
CA PHE A 275 -23.95 11.14 -2.69
C PHE A 275 -24.61 11.45 -1.34
N VAL A 276 -25.90 11.83 -1.34
CA VAL A 276 -26.64 12.17 -0.12
C VAL A 276 -26.77 10.95 0.80
N ASP A 277 -27.04 9.77 0.26
CA ASP A 277 -27.11 8.52 1.05
C ASP A 277 -25.81 8.27 1.82
N HIS A 278 -24.64 8.51 1.21
CA HIS A 278 -23.34 8.42 1.89
C HIS A 278 -23.06 9.60 2.83
N PHE A 279 -23.47 10.80 2.45
CA PHE A 279 -23.25 12.02 3.22
C PHE A 279 -23.99 11.98 4.56
N ASP A 280 -25.26 11.59 4.56
CA ASP A 280 -26.13 11.60 5.73
C ASP A 280 -25.70 10.62 6.82
N VAL A 281 -25.06 9.51 6.45
CA VAL A 281 -24.54 8.51 7.39
C VAL A 281 -23.12 8.82 7.85
N GLY A 282 -22.44 9.80 7.25
CA GLY A 282 -21.04 10.17 7.53
C GLY A 282 -20.00 9.15 7.07
N CYS A 283 -20.44 8.00 6.57
CA CYS A 283 -19.76 7.03 5.70
C CYS A 283 -20.63 5.79 5.45
#